data_AF-A0A4C9HY57-F1
#
_entry.id   AF-A0A4C9HY57-F1
#
_cell.length_a   1.000
_cell.length_b   1.000
_cell.length_c   1.000
_cell.angle_alpha   90.00
_cell.angle_beta   90.00
_cell.angle_gamma   90.00
#
_symmetry.space_group_name_H-M   'P 1'
#
loop_
_entity.id
_entity.type
_entity.pdbx_description
1 polymer ?
#
loop_
_entity_poly.entity_id
_entity_poly.type
_entity_poly.pdbx_seq_one_letter_code
_entity_poly.pdbx_strand_id
1 'polypeptide(L)'
;MRTELELNAAATMEPQSDIRDRTPGRLALSGMYGFGQAFTSAEALSFNGQADFVIWLQTVTPGRYAVSIADSSTLLKGTTKFNGIIDVMWSPSDNDESDTARKFKTLLYYNQYYEDEHSIHCMRYRYSGNSWNATSSLIVYDGNSLAYLMSSTAGNGPFSYYQYPAVGVPIMAVYQGESFGENASLGLGDTVPGSRLGPLAMSAQVSDTGTYASSPQVVIGGAGEYNFPGRYTALSGLGNNYGTQRGFIGLFVRIE
;
A
#
# COMPACT_ATOMS: atom_id res chain seq x y z
N MET A 1 -14.68 60.99 -12.54
CA MET A 1 -13.83 60.12 -11.70
C MET A 1 -13.59 58.85 -12.50
N ARG A 2 -12.39 58.68 -13.07
CA ARG A 2 -12.01 57.45 -13.77
C ARG A 2 -11.65 56.45 -12.68
N THR A 3 -12.38 55.35 -12.57
CA THR A 3 -11.96 54.20 -11.78
C THR A 3 -10.81 53.56 -12.57
N GLU A 4 -9.57 53.75 -12.10
CA GLU A 4 -8.46 52.99 -12.64
C GLU A 4 -8.73 51.51 -12.36
N LEU A 5 -8.74 50.68 -13.40
CA LEU A 5 -8.69 49.23 -13.24
C LEU A 5 -7.31 48.92 -12.65
N GLU A 6 -7.23 48.80 -11.32
CA GLU A 6 -6.02 48.27 -10.69
C GLU A 6 -5.82 46.84 -11.17
N LEU A 7 -4.85 46.66 -12.07
CA LEU A 7 -4.39 45.34 -12.48
C LEU A 7 -3.80 44.67 -11.23
N ASN A 8 -4.46 43.63 -10.72
CA ASN A 8 -3.95 42.80 -9.63
C ASN A 8 -2.51 42.33 -9.95
N ALA A 9 -1.67 42.15 -8.93
CA ALA A 9 -0.23 41.84 -9.06
C ALA A 9 0.12 40.73 -10.08
N ALA A 10 -0.77 39.77 -10.30
CA ALA A 10 -0.59 38.74 -11.32
C ALA A 10 -0.46 39.32 -12.75
N ALA A 11 -1.12 40.42 -13.06
CA ALA A 11 -1.09 41.03 -14.39
C ALA A 11 0.15 41.90 -14.67
N THR A 12 1.03 42.07 -13.68
CA THR A 12 2.33 42.76 -13.81
C THR A 12 3.53 41.80 -13.74
N MET A 13 3.29 40.50 -13.61
CA MET A 13 4.35 39.49 -13.50
C MET A 13 4.62 38.84 -14.85
N GLU A 14 5.89 38.69 -15.18
CA GLU A 14 6.31 37.98 -16.39
C GLU A 14 6.06 36.47 -16.24
N PRO A 15 5.53 35.79 -17.28
CA PRO A 15 5.49 34.34 -17.31
C PRO A 15 6.90 33.71 -17.23
N GLN A 16 6.97 32.49 -16.72
CA GLN A 16 8.16 31.66 -16.85
C GLN A 16 8.57 31.50 -18.33
N SER A 17 9.88 31.60 -18.61
CA SER A 17 10.40 31.50 -19.98
C SER A 17 10.37 30.06 -20.51
N ASP A 18 10.50 29.09 -19.62
CA ASP A 18 10.33 27.67 -19.90
C ASP A 18 9.92 26.91 -18.63
N ILE A 19 9.66 25.61 -18.77
CA ILE A 19 9.20 24.74 -17.69
C ILE A 19 10.18 24.61 -16.51
N ARG A 20 11.47 24.91 -16.73
CA ARG A 20 12.55 24.87 -15.72
C ARG A 20 12.91 26.25 -15.16
N ASP A 21 12.27 27.33 -15.61
CA ASP A 21 12.51 28.67 -15.07
C ASP A 21 12.10 28.71 -13.59
N ARG A 22 13.08 28.86 -12.70
CA ARG A 22 12.89 28.96 -11.24
C ARG A 22 13.05 30.39 -10.73
N THR A 23 13.02 31.39 -11.62
CA THR A 23 13.19 32.80 -11.25
C THR A 23 12.06 33.24 -10.32
N PRO A 24 12.36 33.73 -9.10
CA PRO A 24 11.35 34.27 -8.20
C PRO A 24 10.57 35.42 -8.85
N GLY A 25 9.27 35.49 -8.57
CA GLY A 25 8.43 36.60 -9.05
C GLY A 25 7.87 36.43 -10.47
N ARG A 26 7.88 35.21 -11.03
CA ARG A 26 7.25 34.89 -12.32
C ARG A 26 5.93 34.12 -12.18
N LEU A 27 5.02 34.30 -13.13
CA LEU A 27 3.80 33.50 -13.22
C LEU A 27 4.12 32.09 -13.67
N ALA A 28 3.58 31.10 -12.97
CA ALA A 28 3.62 29.72 -13.42
C ALA A 28 2.86 29.56 -14.74
N LEU A 29 3.41 28.80 -15.68
CA LEU A 29 2.65 28.41 -16.87
C LEU A 29 1.50 27.48 -16.47
N SER A 30 0.27 27.77 -16.90
CA SER A 30 -0.87 26.89 -16.66
C SER A 30 -0.62 25.52 -17.30
N GLY A 31 -0.92 24.43 -16.58
CA GLY A 31 -0.65 23.06 -17.03
C GLY A 31 0.81 22.61 -16.89
N MET A 32 1.65 23.40 -16.22
CA MET A 32 3.06 23.07 -15.97
C MET A 32 3.22 21.68 -15.35
N TYR A 33 3.99 20.82 -16.03
CA TYR A 33 4.20 19.40 -15.67
C TYR A 33 2.90 18.60 -15.47
N GLY A 34 1.80 18.99 -16.13
CA GLY A 34 0.51 18.33 -16.03
C GLY A 34 -0.30 18.67 -14.77
N PHE A 35 0.18 19.58 -13.92
CA PHE A 35 -0.61 20.09 -12.79
C PHE A 35 -1.61 21.14 -13.28
N GLY A 36 -2.90 20.88 -13.06
CA GLY A 36 -3.99 21.74 -13.53
C GLY A 36 -4.36 21.57 -15.01
N GLN A 37 -3.65 20.73 -15.77
CA GLN A 37 -4.01 20.38 -17.15
C GLN A 37 -5.08 19.30 -17.15
N ALA A 38 -6.19 19.55 -17.85
CA ALA A 38 -7.16 18.53 -18.18
C ALA A 38 -6.63 17.72 -19.37
N PHE A 39 -6.21 16.48 -19.12
CA PHE A 39 -5.75 15.60 -20.19
C PHE A 39 -6.93 15.08 -21.01
N THR A 40 -6.78 15.10 -22.32
CA THR A 40 -7.65 14.45 -23.29
C THR A 40 -7.11 13.04 -23.60
N SER A 41 -7.98 12.17 -24.12
CA SER A 41 -7.55 10.83 -24.58
C SER A 41 -6.51 10.89 -25.70
N ALA A 42 -6.50 11.96 -26.51
CA ALA A 42 -5.53 12.16 -27.57
C ALA A 42 -4.11 12.47 -27.05
N GLU A 43 -4.00 12.97 -25.81
CA GLU A 43 -2.71 13.25 -25.16
C GLU A 43 -2.17 12.06 -24.37
N ALA A 44 -2.96 10.97 -24.25
CA ALA A 44 -2.57 9.80 -23.49
C ALA A 44 -1.47 9.02 -24.22
N LEU A 45 -0.34 8.85 -23.54
CA LEU A 45 0.74 7.99 -24.01
C LEU A 45 0.27 6.53 -23.96
N SER A 46 0.43 5.81 -25.07
CA SER A 46 -0.02 4.42 -25.18
C SER A 46 1.16 3.46 -25.25
N PHE A 47 1.10 2.42 -24.42
CA PHE A 47 2.11 1.37 -24.34
C PHE A 47 1.45 0.00 -24.47
N ASN A 48 2.11 -0.92 -25.17
CA ASN A 48 1.66 -2.30 -25.31
C ASN A 48 1.94 -3.10 -24.03
N GLY A 49 3.04 -2.82 -23.32
CA GLY A 49 3.32 -3.45 -22.05
C GLY A 49 4.65 -3.03 -21.45
N GLN A 50 5.32 -3.93 -20.74
CA GLN A 50 6.58 -3.61 -20.03
C GLN A 50 7.73 -3.17 -20.96
N ALA A 51 7.86 -3.79 -22.14
CA ALA A 51 9.03 -3.57 -23.00
C ALA A 51 9.11 -2.14 -23.53
N ASP A 52 8.02 -1.60 -24.06
CA ASP A 52 7.96 -0.23 -24.56
C ASP A 52 7.81 0.80 -23.44
N PHE A 53 7.12 0.46 -22.35
CA PHE A 53 7.05 1.32 -21.16
C PHE A 53 8.42 1.57 -20.53
N VAL A 54 9.27 0.55 -20.39
CA VAL A 54 10.63 0.72 -19.81
C VAL A 54 11.52 1.59 -20.69
N ILE A 55 11.37 1.55 -22.01
CA ILE A 55 12.10 2.46 -22.92
C ILE A 55 11.71 3.91 -22.63
N TRP A 56 10.41 4.17 -22.44
CA TRP A 56 9.94 5.50 -22.03
C TRP A 56 10.46 5.90 -20.65
N LEU A 57 10.53 4.98 -19.68
CA LEU A 57 11.11 5.25 -18.37
C LEU A 57 12.57 5.68 -18.42
N GLN A 58 13.32 5.37 -19.48
CA GLN A 58 14.70 5.84 -19.60
C GLN A 58 14.77 7.33 -19.92
N THR A 59 13.82 7.87 -20.67
CA THR A 59 13.88 9.26 -21.15
C THR A 59 12.92 10.20 -20.44
N VAL A 60 11.93 9.68 -19.71
CA VAL A 60 10.88 10.46 -19.04
C VAL A 60 11.43 11.44 -18.00
N THR A 61 10.94 12.68 -18.06
CA THR A 61 11.22 13.77 -17.11
C THR A 61 10.21 13.81 -15.97
N PRO A 62 10.46 14.54 -14.87
CA PRO A 62 9.47 14.68 -13.83
C PRO A 62 8.20 15.39 -14.35
N GLY A 63 7.04 14.92 -13.89
CA GLY A 63 5.74 15.48 -14.24
C GLY A 63 4.62 14.44 -14.29
N ARG A 64 3.43 14.92 -14.63
CA ARG A 64 2.21 14.13 -14.70
C ARG A 64 1.86 13.82 -16.16
N TYR A 65 1.56 12.56 -16.42
CA TYR A 65 1.31 12.03 -17.76
C TYR A 65 0.00 11.23 -17.77
N ALA A 66 -0.86 11.49 -18.75
CA ALA A 66 -1.94 10.56 -19.09
C ALA A 66 -1.36 9.36 -19.81
N VAL A 67 -1.65 8.16 -19.33
CA VAL A 67 -1.03 6.92 -19.80
C VAL A 67 -2.06 5.79 -19.89
N SER A 68 -1.99 5.04 -20.99
CA SER A 68 -2.67 3.77 -21.20
C SER A 68 -1.62 2.67 -21.44
N ILE A 69 -1.67 1.59 -20.66
CA ILE A 69 -0.84 0.41 -20.83
C ILE A 69 -1.77 -0.78 -21.07
N ALA A 70 -1.66 -1.40 -22.25
CA ALA A 70 -2.53 -2.50 -22.65
C ALA A 70 -2.32 -3.76 -21.80
N ASP A 71 -1.07 -4.10 -21.49
CA ASP A 71 -0.69 -5.14 -20.53
C ASP A 71 0.20 -4.56 -19.42
N SER A 72 -0.39 -4.28 -18.27
CA SER A 72 0.32 -3.82 -17.07
C SER A 72 0.63 -4.94 -16.07
N SER A 73 0.31 -6.20 -16.38
CA SER A 73 0.36 -7.31 -15.42
C SER A 73 1.75 -7.57 -14.83
N THR A 74 2.80 -7.27 -15.61
CA THR A 74 4.21 -7.40 -15.20
C THR A 74 4.77 -6.15 -14.51
N LEU A 75 4.03 -5.04 -14.53
CA LEU A 75 4.42 -3.74 -13.95
C LEU A 75 3.68 -3.46 -12.64
N LEU A 76 2.38 -3.74 -12.60
CA LEU A 76 1.46 -3.36 -11.53
C LEU A 76 0.76 -4.59 -10.97
N LYS A 77 0.97 -4.87 -9.68
CA LYS A 77 0.38 -6.04 -9.03
C LYS A 77 -1.14 -5.91 -8.94
N GLY A 78 -1.87 -6.83 -9.56
CA GLY A 78 -3.35 -6.88 -9.47
C GLY A 78 -4.07 -6.00 -10.50
N THR A 79 -3.35 -5.50 -11.50
CA THR A 79 -3.90 -4.63 -12.56
C THR A 79 -3.44 -5.17 -13.91
N THR A 80 -4.39 -5.64 -14.73
CA THR A 80 -4.06 -6.22 -16.04
C THR A 80 -3.96 -5.18 -17.14
N LYS A 81 -4.67 -4.07 -16.98
CA LYS A 81 -4.64 -2.92 -17.88
C LYS A 81 -4.59 -1.64 -17.05
N PHE A 82 -3.72 -0.70 -17.43
CA PHE A 82 -3.67 0.59 -16.76
C PHE A 82 -4.23 1.67 -17.68
N ASN A 83 -5.19 2.46 -17.20
CA ASN A 83 -5.64 3.67 -17.89
C ASN A 83 -5.74 4.76 -16.85
N GLY A 84 -4.84 5.73 -16.88
CA GLY A 84 -4.70 6.58 -15.72
C GLY A 84 -3.73 7.71 -15.89
N ILE A 85 -3.40 8.27 -14.74
CA ILE A 85 -2.41 9.30 -14.60
C ILE A 85 -1.19 8.69 -13.92
N ILE A 86 0.00 8.94 -14.47
CA ILE A 86 1.26 8.61 -13.83
C ILE A 86 1.95 9.91 -13.44
N ASP A 87 2.29 10.05 -12.16
CA ASP A 87 3.13 11.13 -11.66
C ASP A 87 4.56 10.62 -11.49
N VAL A 88 5.49 11.24 -12.21
CA VAL A 88 6.89 10.84 -12.29
C VAL A 88 7.72 11.84 -11.49
N MET A 89 8.50 11.32 -10.55
CA MET A 89 9.45 12.09 -9.74
C MET A 89 10.83 11.50 -9.94
N TRP A 90 11.83 12.35 -10.13
CA TRP A 90 13.23 11.91 -10.03
C TRP A 90 13.66 11.99 -8.57
N SER A 91 14.43 11.00 -8.10
CA SER A 91 15.07 11.07 -6.79
C SER A 91 15.95 12.32 -6.71
N PRO A 92 16.01 13.08 -5.61
CA PRO A 92 16.92 14.22 -5.49
C PRO A 92 18.39 13.81 -5.31
N SER A 93 18.66 12.56 -4.91
CA SER A 93 20.00 12.02 -4.68
C SER A 93 20.51 11.22 -5.89
N ASP A 94 21.83 11.20 -6.10
CA ASP A 94 22.52 10.44 -7.16
C ASP A 94 22.09 10.79 -8.59
N ASN A 95 21.92 12.08 -8.83
CA ASN A 95 21.48 12.65 -10.08
C ASN A 95 22.63 13.31 -10.85
N ASP A 96 23.56 12.54 -11.43
CA ASP A 96 24.52 13.13 -12.37
C ASP A 96 23.77 13.69 -13.59
N GLU A 97 23.87 15.00 -13.81
CA GLU A 97 22.92 15.83 -14.60
C GLU A 97 22.79 15.46 -16.08
N SER A 98 23.63 14.58 -16.62
CA SER A 98 23.73 14.31 -18.05
C SER A 98 22.90 13.14 -18.57
N ASP A 99 22.57 12.12 -17.74
CA ASP A 99 21.92 10.89 -18.22
C ASP A 99 20.56 10.66 -17.55
N THR A 100 19.49 10.94 -18.30
CA THR A 100 18.09 10.73 -17.88
C THR A 100 17.78 9.25 -17.60
N ALA A 101 18.45 8.32 -18.27
CA ALA A 101 18.20 6.89 -18.09
C ALA A 101 18.64 6.43 -16.71
N ARG A 102 19.78 6.94 -16.23
CA ARG A 102 20.39 6.59 -14.94
C ARG A 102 19.76 7.27 -13.73
N LYS A 103 18.83 8.21 -13.94
CA LYS A 103 18.07 8.84 -12.84
C LYS A 103 17.18 7.80 -12.17
N PHE A 104 17.27 7.73 -10.85
CA PHE A 104 16.28 7.01 -10.04
C PHE A 104 14.92 7.69 -10.17
N LYS A 105 13.87 6.90 -10.41
CA LYS A 105 12.52 7.42 -10.60
C LYS A 105 11.55 6.80 -9.60
N THR A 106 10.69 7.62 -9.02
CA THR A 106 9.52 7.18 -8.27
C THR A 106 8.29 7.55 -9.09
N LEU A 107 7.43 6.58 -9.33
CA LEU A 107 6.22 6.75 -10.13
C LEU A 107 5.00 6.43 -9.27
N LEU A 108 4.04 7.34 -9.23
CA LEU A 108 2.72 7.12 -8.64
C LEU A 108 1.69 6.91 -9.75
N TYR A 109 0.98 5.80 -9.69
CA TYR A 109 -0.04 5.41 -10.66
C TYR A 109 -1.40 5.67 -10.05
N TYR A 110 -2.20 6.49 -10.71
CA TYR A 110 -3.58 6.78 -10.35
C TYR A 110 -4.47 6.19 -11.44
N ASN A 111 -4.99 4.99 -11.22
CA ASN A 111 -5.86 4.34 -12.20
C ASN A 111 -7.19 5.09 -12.31
N GLN A 112 -7.75 5.18 -13.52
CA GLN A 112 -9.08 5.74 -13.73
C GLN A 112 -10.16 4.84 -13.14
N TYR A 113 -11.31 5.44 -12.88
CA TYR A 113 -12.49 4.74 -12.38
C TYR A 113 -13.15 3.92 -13.51
N TYR A 114 -12.53 2.81 -13.93
CA TYR A 114 -13.13 1.86 -14.87
C TYR A 114 -12.85 0.43 -14.40
N GLU A 115 -13.88 -0.42 -14.44
CA GLU A 115 -13.75 -1.89 -14.33
C GLU A 115 -13.21 -2.44 -12.98
N ASP A 116 -13.61 -1.86 -11.85
CA ASP A 116 -13.29 -2.37 -10.50
C ASP A 116 -11.78 -2.43 -10.14
N GLU A 117 -10.89 -1.92 -10.99
CA GLU A 117 -9.43 -1.88 -10.77
C GLU A 117 -9.00 -0.52 -10.15
N HIS A 118 -9.52 -0.17 -8.98
CA HIS A 118 -9.14 1.07 -8.27
C HIS A 118 -7.90 0.87 -7.41
N SER A 119 -6.74 1.07 -8.02
CA SER A 119 -5.46 0.92 -7.35
C SER A 119 -4.58 2.17 -7.49
N ILE A 120 -3.99 2.57 -6.37
CA ILE A 120 -2.85 3.49 -6.37
C ILE A 120 -1.59 2.66 -6.22
N HIS A 121 -0.69 2.71 -7.19
CA HIS A 121 0.61 2.05 -7.10
C HIS A 121 1.73 3.07 -6.92
N CYS A 122 2.78 2.66 -6.21
CA CYS A 122 4.08 3.31 -6.25
C CYS A 122 5.10 2.35 -6.83
N MET A 123 5.78 2.78 -7.90
CA MET A 123 6.91 2.06 -8.48
C MET A 123 8.19 2.84 -8.26
N ARG A 124 9.23 2.15 -7.80
CA ARG A 124 10.60 2.67 -7.75
C ARG A 124 11.38 2.04 -8.89
N TYR A 125 11.95 2.85 -9.76
CA TYR A 125 12.67 2.44 -10.98
C TYR A 125 14.13 2.91 -10.96
N ARG A 126 15.02 2.06 -11.48
CA ARG A 126 16.45 2.30 -11.66
C ARG A 126 16.92 1.66 -12.97
N TYR A 127 17.81 2.33 -13.69
CA TYR A 127 18.59 1.76 -14.79
C TYR A 127 20.08 1.76 -14.42
N SER A 128 20.76 0.62 -14.51
CA SER A 128 22.19 0.49 -14.22
C SER A 128 22.84 -0.65 -15.01
N GLY A 129 24.04 -0.41 -15.56
CA GLY A 129 24.86 -1.47 -16.18
C GLY A 129 24.16 -2.20 -17.33
N ASN A 130 23.44 -1.46 -18.19
CA ASN A 130 22.60 -1.97 -19.29
C ASN A 130 21.40 -2.84 -18.86
N SER A 131 21.03 -2.79 -17.58
CA SER A 131 19.86 -3.47 -17.05
C SER A 131 18.98 -2.48 -16.28
N TRP A 132 17.72 -2.83 -16.11
CA TRP A 132 16.77 -2.05 -15.33
C TRP A 132 16.23 -2.88 -14.17
N ASN A 133 15.82 -2.21 -13.11
CA ASN A 133 15.14 -2.81 -11.98
C ASN A 133 13.98 -1.91 -11.56
N ALA A 134 12.82 -2.50 -11.30
CA ALA A 134 11.71 -1.80 -10.70
C ALA A 134 11.06 -2.62 -9.60
N THR A 135 10.61 -1.94 -8.54
CA THR A 135 9.78 -2.52 -7.48
C THR A 135 8.49 -1.75 -7.41
N SER A 136 7.37 -2.44 -7.61
CA SER A 136 6.01 -1.87 -7.51
C SER A 136 5.35 -2.28 -6.20
N SER A 137 4.67 -1.34 -5.56
CA SER A 137 3.93 -1.51 -4.30
C SER A 137 2.53 -0.93 -4.46
N LEU A 138 1.51 -1.69 -4.08
CA LEU A 138 0.13 -1.21 -4.00
C LEU A 138 -0.03 -0.38 -2.71
N ILE A 139 -0.55 0.85 -2.80
CA ILE A 139 -0.68 1.80 -1.69
C ILE A 139 -2.13 1.88 -1.20
N VAL A 140 -3.10 2.03 -2.11
CA VAL A 140 -4.52 2.10 -1.75
C VAL A 140 -5.29 1.18 -2.65
N TYR A 141 -6.18 0.44 -2.01
CA TYR A 141 -7.17 -0.45 -2.56
C TYR A 141 -8.45 0.01 -1.81
N ASP A 142 -9.58 0.26 -2.49
CA ASP A 142 -10.85 0.76 -1.94
C ASP A 142 -11.41 -0.04 -0.72
N GLY A 143 -12.63 0.25 -0.24
CA GLY A 143 -13.20 -0.45 0.93
C GLY A 143 -13.32 -1.97 0.76
N ASN A 144 -13.74 -2.46 -0.40
CA ASN A 144 -13.86 -3.90 -0.68
C ASN A 144 -12.49 -4.56 -0.75
N SER A 145 -11.60 -3.81 -1.34
CA SER A 145 -10.20 -4.08 -1.54
C SER A 145 -9.39 -4.19 -0.23
N LEU A 146 -9.57 -3.27 0.71
CA LEU A 146 -9.05 -3.37 2.08
C LEU A 146 -9.68 -4.56 2.81
N ALA A 147 -11.00 -4.77 2.68
CA ALA A 147 -11.67 -5.92 3.28
C ALA A 147 -11.10 -7.24 2.74
N TYR A 148 -10.87 -7.36 1.43
CA TYR A 148 -10.25 -8.50 0.79
C TYR A 148 -8.83 -8.76 1.31
N LEU A 149 -8.01 -7.71 1.44
CA LEU A 149 -6.66 -7.83 2.01
C LEU A 149 -6.73 -8.34 3.45
N MET A 150 -7.61 -7.74 4.26
CA MET A 150 -7.78 -8.05 5.68
C MET A 150 -8.46 -9.40 5.94
N SER A 151 -9.17 -9.97 4.97
CA SER A 151 -9.82 -11.29 5.08
C SER A 151 -9.05 -12.40 4.35
N SER A 152 -7.89 -12.09 3.78
CA SER A 152 -7.18 -13.05 2.94
C SER A 152 -6.62 -14.24 3.74
N THR A 153 -6.70 -15.43 3.15
CA THR A 153 -6.16 -16.66 3.74
C THR A 153 -5.05 -17.23 2.87
N ALA A 154 -4.20 -18.06 3.45
CA ALA A 154 -3.14 -18.80 2.79
C ALA A 154 -3.20 -20.30 3.18
N GLY A 155 -2.50 -21.13 2.41
CA GLY A 155 -2.62 -22.59 2.41
C GLY A 155 -3.51 -23.08 1.26
N ASN A 156 -3.12 -24.15 0.55
CA ASN A 156 -3.85 -24.65 -0.62
C ASN A 156 -4.23 -26.12 -0.47
N GLY A 157 -5.50 -26.43 -0.75
CA GLY A 157 -5.96 -27.79 -1.02
C GLY A 157 -7.49 -27.85 -1.21
N PRO A 158 -8.01 -28.56 -2.23
CA PRO A 158 -9.46 -28.71 -2.50
C PRO A 158 -10.25 -29.42 -1.38
N PHE A 159 -9.57 -29.90 -0.34
CA PHE A 159 -10.13 -30.51 0.88
C PHE A 159 -9.46 -29.99 2.17
N SER A 160 -8.81 -28.82 2.13
CA SER A 160 -8.04 -28.31 3.29
C SER A 160 -8.96 -27.63 4.31
N TYR A 161 -9.30 -28.35 5.38
CA TYR A 161 -10.02 -27.80 6.55
C TYR A 161 -9.21 -26.75 7.35
N TYR A 162 -7.95 -26.53 7.00
CA TYR A 162 -7.02 -25.61 7.66
C TYR A 162 -6.55 -24.52 6.69
N GLN A 163 -7.37 -23.49 6.55
CA GLN A 163 -6.94 -22.20 5.99
C GLN A 163 -6.38 -21.34 7.14
N TYR A 164 -5.27 -20.66 6.91
CA TYR A 164 -4.67 -19.75 7.90
C TYR A 164 -4.61 -18.32 7.35
N PRO A 165 -4.46 -17.30 8.20
CA PRO A 165 -4.41 -15.90 7.77
C PRO A 165 -3.21 -15.64 6.86
N ALA A 166 -3.39 -14.86 5.80
CA ALA A 166 -2.28 -14.42 4.96
C ALA A 166 -1.39 -13.38 5.68
N VAL A 167 -0.23 -13.07 5.10
CA VAL A 167 0.65 -12.01 5.61
C VAL A 167 -0.07 -10.66 5.52
N GLY A 168 0.02 -9.85 6.58
CA GLY A 168 -0.67 -8.58 6.73
C GLY A 168 -2.08 -8.68 7.32
N VAL A 169 -2.59 -9.89 7.54
CA VAL A 169 -3.92 -10.10 8.10
C VAL A 169 -3.88 -10.08 9.62
N PRO A 170 -4.74 -9.27 10.27
CA PRO A 170 -4.85 -9.32 11.71
C PRO A 170 -5.66 -10.53 12.16
N ILE A 171 -5.23 -11.12 13.27
CA ILE A 171 -5.98 -12.16 13.98
C ILE A 171 -6.08 -11.87 15.45
N MET A 172 -7.18 -12.34 16.03
CA MET A 172 -7.27 -12.50 17.47
C MET A 172 -6.84 -13.92 17.82
N ALA A 173 -5.83 -14.02 18.68
CA ALA A 173 -5.27 -15.30 19.09
C ALA A 173 -4.81 -15.24 20.54
N VAL A 174 -4.39 -16.38 21.07
CA VAL A 174 -3.83 -16.48 22.42
C VAL A 174 -2.38 -16.90 22.35
N TYR A 175 -1.48 -16.05 22.82
CA TYR A 175 -0.08 -16.42 23.01
C TYR A 175 0.09 -17.24 24.28
N GLN A 176 0.66 -18.44 24.13
CA GLN A 176 0.76 -19.45 25.19
C GLN A 176 2.20 -19.59 25.74
N GLY A 177 3.02 -18.53 25.64
CA GLY A 177 4.43 -18.53 26.05
C GLY A 177 5.35 -19.24 25.06
N GLU A 178 6.66 -19.29 25.31
CA GLU A 178 7.64 -19.98 24.45
C GLU A 178 7.52 -21.52 24.50
N SER A 179 7.11 -22.07 25.65
CA SER A 179 6.76 -23.47 25.80
C SER A 179 5.64 -23.65 26.82
N PHE A 180 4.96 -24.80 26.82
CA PHE A 180 3.87 -25.04 27.76
C PHE A 180 4.42 -25.11 29.19
N GLY A 181 3.82 -24.35 30.11
CA GLY A 181 4.25 -24.28 31.51
C GLY A 181 5.35 -23.24 31.77
N GLU A 182 5.86 -22.56 30.75
CA GLU A 182 6.77 -21.42 30.91
C GLU A 182 6.00 -20.12 31.14
N ASN A 183 6.66 -19.13 31.75
CA ASN A 183 6.07 -17.82 31.93
C ASN A 183 5.83 -17.16 30.57
N ALA A 184 4.56 -16.95 30.21
CA ALA A 184 4.19 -16.15 29.07
C ALA A 184 4.15 -14.67 29.46
N SER A 185 4.56 -13.78 28.54
CA SER A 185 4.27 -12.33 28.56
C SER A 185 3.97 -11.89 27.14
N LEU A 186 3.18 -10.83 27.01
CA LEU A 186 2.90 -10.22 25.72
C LEU A 186 2.91 -8.70 25.82
N GLY A 187 3.86 -8.05 25.18
CA GLY A 187 3.95 -6.61 24.97
C GLY A 187 3.46 -6.20 23.58
N LEU A 188 3.05 -4.94 23.45
CA LEU A 188 2.77 -4.32 22.15
C LEU A 188 4.05 -4.29 21.30
N GLY A 189 3.96 -4.75 20.06
CA GLY A 189 5.09 -4.81 19.12
C GLY A 189 5.94 -6.08 19.24
N ASP A 190 5.71 -6.93 20.24
CA ASP A 190 6.43 -8.19 20.39
C ASP A 190 6.20 -9.07 19.16
N THR A 191 7.28 -9.70 18.68
CA THR A 191 7.19 -10.65 17.58
C THR A 191 7.23 -12.06 18.13
N VAL A 192 6.15 -12.81 17.92
CA VAL A 192 5.99 -14.17 18.44
C VAL A 192 5.87 -15.19 17.31
N PRO A 193 6.34 -16.42 17.51
CA PRO A 193 6.12 -17.51 16.57
C PRO A 193 4.64 -17.94 16.55
N GLY A 194 4.07 -18.13 15.36
CA GLY A 194 2.70 -18.60 15.18
C GLY A 194 2.44 -19.97 15.79
N SER A 195 3.48 -20.81 15.89
CA SER A 195 3.45 -22.11 16.57
C SER A 195 3.10 -22.03 18.06
N ARG A 196 3.12 -20.81 18.63
CA ARG A 196 2.81 -20.50 20.02
C ARG A 196 1.52 -19.69 20.18
N LEU A 197 0.84 -19.43 19.07
CA LEU A 197 -0.48 -18.81 19.02
C LEU A 197 -1.55 -19.89 18.85
N GLY A 198 -2.53 -19.88 19.75
CA GLY A 198 -3.73 -20.71 19.64
C GLY A 198 -4.95 -19.90 19.16
N PRO A 199 -5.81 -20.47 18.31
CA PRO A 199 -7.08 -19.86 17.93
C PRO A 199 -7.99 -19.78 19.16
N LEU A 200 -8.93 -18.85 19.13
CA LEU A 200 -9.94 -18.74 20.17
C LEU A 200 -11.34 -18.62 19.57
N ALA A 201 -12.33 -19.12 20.29
CA ALA A 201 -13.74 -18.89 20.04
C ALA A 201 -14.37 -18.24 21.27
N MET A 202 -15.17 -17.20 21.05
CA MET A 202 -15.98 -16.58 22.09
C MET A 202 -17.46 -16.84 21.84
N SER A 203 -18.18 -17.26 22.88
CA SER A 203 -19.62 -17.49 22.82
C SER A 203 -20.30 -16.87 24.02
N ALA A 204 -21.57 -16.53 23.87
CA ALA A 204 -22.40 -16.01 24.95
C ALA A 204 -23.83 -16.50 24.75
N GLN A 205 -24.59 -16.64 25.85
CA GLN A 205 -26.03 -16.91 25.75
C GLN A 205 -26.73 -15.77 25.00
N VAL A 206 -27.73 -16.08 24.19
CA VAL A 206 -28.50 -15.10 23.40
C VAL A 206 -29.96 -15.07 23.83
N SER A 207 -30.58 -13.89 23.76
CA SER A 207 -32.01 -13.67 24.00
C SER A 207 -32.55 -12.74 22.90
N ASP A 208 -33.75 -13.01 22.42
CA ASP A 208 -34.48 -12.18 21.45
C ASP A 208 -35.23 -11.02 22.13
N THR A 209 -35.17 -10.93 23.46
CA THR A 209 -35.89 -9.94 24.25
C THR A 209 -34.96 -8.84 24.75
N GLY A 210 -34.99 -7.67 24.10
CA GLY A 210 -34.36 -6.43 24.57
C GLY A 210 -32.86 -6.55 24.85
N THR A 211 -32.36 -5.70 25.76
CA THR A 211 -30.97 -5.79 26.25
C THR A 211 -30.89 -6.82 27.37
N TYR A 212 -29.97 -7.77 27.26
CA TYR A 212 -29.73 -8.80 28.28
C TYR A 212 -28.25 -8.87 28.65
N ALA A 213 -27.97 -9.22 29.90
CA ALA A 213 -26.61 -9.49 30.36
C ALA A 213 -26.26 -10.96 30.08
N SER A 214 -25.04 -11.21 29.63
CA SER A 214 -24.54 -12.56 29.35
C SER A 214 -23.06 -12.64 29.70
N SER A 215 -22.65 -13.76 30.31
CA SER A 215 -21.24 -14.02 30.60
C SER A 215 -20.59 -14.69 29.39
N PRO A 216 -19.60 -14.07 28.74
CA PRO A 216 -18.91 -14.70 27.62
C PRO A 216 -18.08 -15.90 28.09
N GLN A 217 -18.08 -16.97 27.30
CA GLN A 217 -17.14 -18.07 27.41
C GLN A 217 -16.09 -17.94 26.32
N VAL A 218 -14.83 -18.19 26.70
CA VAL A 218 -13.70 -18.22 25.76
C VAL A 218 -13.13 -19.63 25.75
N VAL A 219 -13.08 -20.23 24.56
CA VAL A 219 -12.44 -21.54 24.33
C VAL A 219 -11.18 -21.31 23.52
N ILE A 220 -10.06 -21.89 23.94
CA ILE A 220 -8.75 -21.66 23.35
C ILE A 220 -8.21 -22.99 22.85
N GLY A 221 -7.84 -23.04 21.57
CA GLY A 221 -7.13 -24.18 20.99
C GLY A 221 -5.69 -24.23 21.51
N GLY A 222 -5.22 -25.39 21.96
CA GLY A 222 -3.84 -25.56 22.37
C GLY A 222 -2.89 -25.33 21.20
N ALA A 223 -1.86 -24.50 21.37
CA ALA A 223 -0.91 -24.19 20.31
C ALA A 223 -0.10 -25.42 19.83
N GLY A 224 -0.06 -26.50 20.62
CA GLY A 224 0.55 -27.77 20.21
C GLY A 224 -0.20 -28.50 19.09
N GLU A 225 -1.50 -28.24 18.90
CA GLU A 225 -2.35 -28.98 17.97
C GLU A 225 -3.02 -28.07 16.92
N TYR A 226 -3.35 -26.82 17.30
CA TYR A 226 -4.13 -25.89 16.48
C TYR A 226 -3.37 -24.60 16.18
N ASN A 227 -2.07 -24.65 15.91
CA ASN A 227 -1.26 -23.44 15.73
C ASN A 227 -1.41 -22.74 14.38
N PHE A 228 -0.89 -21.51 14.36
CA PHE A 228 -0.72 -20.73 13.14
C PHE A 228 0.71 -20.88 12.56
N PRO A 229 0.89 -20.81 11.24
CA PRO A 229 2.22 -20.80 10.64
C PRO A 229 2.84 -19.40 10.70
N GLY A 230 4.18 -19.36 10.64
CA GLY A 230 4.94 -18.13 10.44
C GLY A 230 5.15 -17.30 11.70
N ARG A 231 5.30 -15.98 11.55
CA ARG A 231 5.56 -15.05 12.65
C ARG A 231 4.54 -13.92 12.66
N TYR A 232 4.28 -13.42 13.87
CA TYR A 232 3.25 -12.43 14.12
C TYR A 232 3.78 -11.32 15.01
N THR A 233 3.39 -10.08 14.72
CA THR A 233 3.61 -8.94 15.59
C THR A 233 2.35 -8.68 16.41
N ALA A 234 2.51 -8.55 17.72
CA ALA A 234 1.44 -8.19 18.63
C ALA A 234 1.02 -6.72 18.42
N LEU A 235 -0.26 -6.50 18.16
CA LEU A 235 -0.89 -5.17 18.09
C LEU A 235 -1.54 -4.77 19.43
N SER A 236 -1.43 -5.62 20.45
CA SER A 236 -1.93 -5.38 21.80
C SER A 236 -1.08 -6.14 22.81
N GLY A 237 -0.89 -5.58 24.00
CA GLY A 237 -0.14 -6.21 25.09
C GLY A 237 0.36 -5.17 26.09
N LEU A 238 0.62 -5.61 27.31
CA LEU A 238 1.12 -4.76 28.41
C LEU A 238 2.56 -5.11 28.82
N GLY A 239 3.05 -6.30 28.47
CA GLY A 239 4.43 -6.75 28.71
C GLY A 239 4.82 -7.00 30.17
N ASN A 240 4.01 -6.55 31.13
CA ASN A 240 4.27 -6.58 32.58
C ASN A 240 3.44 -7.61 33.36
N ASN A 241 2.67 -8.45 32.66
CA ASN A 241 1.89 -9.53 33.25
C ASN A 241 2.48 -10.87 32.82
N TYR A 242 2.70 -11.76 33.78
CA TYR A 242 3.37 -13.04 33.57
C TYR A 242 2.60 -14.18 34.24
N GLY A 243 2.70 -15.39 33.68
CA GLY A 243 2.24 -16.59 34.36
C GLY A 243 2.46 -17.87 33.55
N THR A 244 2.70 -18.97 34.25
CA THR A 244 2.95 -20.31 33.67
C THR A 244 1.69 -21.06 33.26
N GLN A 245 0.53 -20.62 33.76
CA GLN A 245 -0.79 -21.19 33.46
C GLN A 245 -1.69 -20.20 32.70
N ARG A 246 -1.12 -19.11 32.16
CA ARG A 246 -1.86 -18.04 31.52
C ARG A 246 -1.47 -17.93 30.06
N GLY A 247 -2.48 -17.91 29.18
CA GLY A 247 -2.35 -17.43 27.82
C GLY A 247 -2.77 -15.97 27.73
N PHE A 248 -2.14 -15.21 26.85
CA PHE A 248 -2.46 -13.80 26.62
C PHE A 248 -3.25 -13.66 25.33
N ILE A 249 -4.54 -13.32 25.47
CA ILE A 249 -5.39 -12.96 24.34
C ILE A 249 -4.89 -11.63 23.78
N GLY A 250 -4.63 -11.57 22.48
CA GLY A 250 -4.17 -10.38 21.82
C GLY A 250 -4.64 -10.30 20.37
N LEU A 251 -4.57 -9.10 19.83
CA LEU A 251 -4.59 -8.85 18.40
C LEU A 251 -3.16 -8.97 17.87
N PHE A 252 -2.99 -9.66 16.76
CA PHE A 252 -1.72 -9.88 16.11
C PHE A 252 -1.86 -9.60 14.62
N VAL A 253 -0.79 -9.20 13.94
CA VAL A 253 -0.71 -9.19 12.48
C VAL A 253 0.35 -10.16 12.02
N ARG A 254 0.03 -10.97 11.02
CA ARG A 254 1.01 -11.88 10.44
C ARG A 254 2.05 -11.08 9.64
N ILE A 255 3.33 -11.34 9.85
CA ILE A 255 4.43 -10.66 9.14
C ILE A 255 5.24 -11.60 8.24
N GLU A 256 5.15 -12.91 8.47
CA GLU A 256 5.84 -13.98 7.71
C GLU A 256 4.93 -15.22 7.64
#